data_AF-A0A6M0C0S4-F1
#
_entry.id   AF-A0A6M0C0S4-F1
#
_cell.length_a   1.000
_cell.length_b   1.000
_cell.length_c   1.000
_cell.angle_alpha   90.00
_cell.angle_beta   90.00
_cell.angle_gamma   90.00
#
_symmetry.space_group_name_H-M   'P 1'
#
loop_
_entity.id
_entity.type
_entity.pdbx_description
1 polymer ?
#
loop_
_entity_poly.entity_id
_entity_poly.type
_entity_poly.pdbx_seq_one_letter_code
_entity_poly.pdbx_strand_id
1 'polypeptide(L)'
;PEFFVYVPQTSADKAEFILLDEENNEIYQTTLPLPSEAGIVSVSLPETEPPLEVDKNYRWFFAVICNQDDRIKDLVVEGWTQRREIEGNLAAKLEETTRAGDRSQIYAENGIWHDALSTLAEEIRNSNRNALAIVQWKILLASAGLDKVTEVPLLLSAFDPVDVSEEKILPLN
;
A
#
# COMPACT_ATOMS: atom_id res chain seq x y z
N PRO A 1 0.64 6.58 -5.22
CA PRO A 1 0.13 5.18 -5.22
C PRO A 1 0.18 4.64 -3.80
N GLU A 2 -0.67 3.67 -3.48
CA GLU A 2 -0.61 2.89 -2.25
C GLU A 2 -0.07 1.49 -2.55
N PHE A 3 0.82 1.02 -1.69
CA PHE A 3 1.47 -0.27 -1.81
C PHE A 3 0.89 -1.22 -0.78
N PHE A 4 0.52 -2.43 -1.20
CA PHE A 4 -0.06 -3.45 -0.34
C PHE A 4 0.91 -4.62 -0.18
N VAL A 5 1.23 -4.97 1.07
CA VAL A 5 2.19 -6.02 1.39
C VAL A 5 1.58 -6.97 2.40
N TYR A 6 1.68 -8.28 2.14
CA TYR A 6 1.35 -9.29 3.14
C TYR A 6 2.49 -9.44 4.15
N VAL A 7 2.16 -9.23 5.42
CA VAL A 7 3.07 -9.46 6.55
C VAL A 7 2.61 -10.72 7.30
N PRO A 8 3.41 -11.81 7.31
CA PRO A 8 3.10 -12.99 8.09
C PRO A 8 3.28 -12.74 9.59
N GLN A 9 2.83 -13.67 10.42
CA GLN A 9 3.06 -13.59 11.86
C GLN A 9 4.57 -13.50 12.13
N THR A 10 4.98 -12.44 12.82
CA THR A 10 6.39 -12.14 13.11
C THR A 10 6.54 -11.59 14.52
N SER A 11 7.76 -11.67 15.06
CA SER A 11 8.16 -10.97 16.28
C SER A 11 8.78 -9.60 16.02
N ALA A 12 8.99 -9.24 14.75
CA ALA A 12 9.45 -7.91 14.36
C ALA A 12 8.36 -6.87 14.65
N ASP A 13 8.78 -5.71 15.14
CA ASP A 13 7.91 -4.59 15.51
C ASP A 13 7.95 -3.44 14.50
N LYS A 14 8.84 -3.52 13.49
CA LYS A 14 9.04 -2.49 12.47
C LYS A 14 9.30 -3.07 11.10
N ALA A 15 8.94 -2.31 10.09
CA ALA A 15 9.35 -2.50 8.71
C ALA A 15 9.88 -1.19 8.12
N GLU A 16 10.65 -1.30 7.06
CA GLU A 16 11.21 -0.21 6.30
C GLU A 16 10.66 -0.26 4.88
N PHE A 17 10.18 0.88 4.39
CA PHE A 17 9.75 1.06 3.01
C PHE A 17 10.71 2.02 2.32
N ILE A 18 11.18 1.63 1.13
CA ILE A 18 12.09 2.42 0.30
C ILE A 18 11.51 2.49 -1.10
N LEU A 19 11.50 3.67 -1.70
CA LEU A 19 11.15 3.91 -3.08
C LEU A 19 12.33 4.57 -3.79
N LEU A 20 12.76 3.96 -4.90
CA LEU A 20 13.84 4.43 -5.74
C LEU A 20 13.33 4.76 -7.14
N ASP A 21 13.98 5.68 -7.83
CA ASP A 21 13.82 5.86 -9.27
C ASP A 21 14.62 4.82 -10.08
N GLU A 22 14.55 4.90 -11.42
CA GLU A 22 15.26 3.99 -12.33
C GLU A 22 16.79 4.05 -12.22
N GLU A 23 17.33 5.17 -11.74
CA GLU A 23 18.76 5.39 -11.53
C GLU A 23 19.22 4.90 -10.15
N ASN A 24 18.30 4.37 -9.33
CA ASN A 24 18.48 3.99 -7.93
C ASN A 24 18.69 5.18 -6.98
N ASN A 25 18.25 6.38 -7.36
CA ASN A 25 18.18 7.49 -6.43
C ASN A 25 17.00 7.27 -5.48
N GLU A 26 17.23 7.52 -4.19
CA GLU A 26 16.17 7.45 -3.18
C GLU A 26 15.18 8.60 -3.37
N ILE A 27 13.92 8.22 -3.59
CA ILE A 27 12.79 9.15 -3.72
C ILE A 27 12.07 9.29 -2.39
N TYR A 28 11.94 8.19 -1.66
CA TYR A 28 11.28 8.18 -0.35
C TYR A 28 11.75 6.99 0.49
N GLN A 29 11.98 7.22 1.78
CA GLN A 29 12.27 6.18 2.76
C GLN A 29 11.50 6.47 4.05
N THR A 30 10.92 5.42 4.63
CA THR A 30 10.26 5.53 5.93
C THR A 30 10.33 4.22 6.72
N THR A 31 10.28 4.34 8.05
CA THR A 31 10.11 3.19 8.95
C THR A 31 8.70 3.24 9.52
N LEU A 32 8.00 2.11 9.45
CA LEU A 32 6.64 1.93 9.94
C LEU A 32 6.62 0.90 11.07
N PRO A 33 5.80 1.10 12.12
CA PRO A 33 5.56 0.04 13.10
C PRO A 33 4.89 -1.15 12.40
N LEU A 34 5.05 -2.38 12.88
CA LEU A 34 4.28 -3.53 12.40
C LEU A 34 3.21 -3.92 13.42
N PRO A 35 1.98 -4.26 12.97
CA PRO A 35 0.97 -4.81 13.84
C PRO A 35 1.40 -6.18 14.36
N SER A 36 0.93 -6.54 15.54
CA SER A 36 1.18 -7.86 16.13
C SER A 36 0.46 -9.01 15.41
N GLU A 37 -0.54 -8.68 14.58
CA GLU A 37 -1.36 -9.63 13.83
C GLU A 37 -0.87 -9.75 12.39
N ALA A 38 -0.85 -10.98 11.87
CA ALA A 38 -0.60 -11.23 10.46
C ALA A 38 -1.71 -10.62 9.58
N GLY A 39 -1.33 -9.96 8.49
CA GLY A 39 -2.30 -9.28 7.63
C GLY A 39 -1.68 -8.59 6.43
N ILE A 40 -2.53 -8.04 5.57
CA ILE A 40 -2.10 -7.16 4.49
C ILE A 40 -2.05 -5.74 5.05
N VAL A 41 -0.89 -5.12 4.97
CA VAL A 41 -0.66 -3.72 5.35
C VAL A 41 -0.55 -2.86 4.10
N SER A 42 -0.75 -1.56 4.27
CA SER A 42 -0.62 -0.57 3.20
C SER A 42 0.37 0.53 3.56
N VAL A 43 1.13 0.98 2.57
CA VAL A 43 2.04 2.13 2.66
C VAL A 43 1.68 3.12 1.54
N SER A 44 1.51 4.38 1.90
CA SER A 44 1.29 5.49 0.95
C SER A 44 2.42 6.51 1.07
N LEU A 45 2.70 7.22 -0.02
CA LEU A 45 3.53 8.41 0.07
C LEU A 45 2.72 9.51 0.77
N PRO A 46 3.32 10.27 1.70
CA PRO A 46 2.62 11.38 2.31
C PRO A 46 2.34 12.48 1.29
N GLU A 47 1.29 13.26 1.53
CA GLU A 47 0.91 14.38 0.66
C GLU A 47 2.00 15.48 0.57
N THR A 48 2.97 15.46 1.50
CA THR A 48 4.14 16.35 1.48
C THR A 48 5.15 15.97 0.40
N GLU A 49 5.13 14.73 -0.09
CA GLU A 49 6.00 14.28 -1.17
C GLU A 49 5.38 14.56 -2.54
N PRO A 50 6.18 14.93 -3.55
CA PRO A 50 5.69 15.04 -4.91
C PRO A 50 5.03 13.74 -5.39
N PRO A 51 3.92 13.80 -6.13
CA PRO A 51 3.37 12.61 -6.76
C PRO A 51 4.37 12.05 -7.76
N LEU A 52 4.36 10.73 -7.92
CA LEU A 52 5.22 10.08 -8.92
C LEU A 52 4.96 10.65 -10.31
N GLU A 53 6.04 10.83 -11.07
CA GLU A 53 5.97 11.23 -12.47
C GLU A 53 5.24 10.18 -13.30
N VAL A 54 4.45 10.63 -14.27
CA VAL A 54 3.74 9.77 -15.22
C VAL A 54 4.74 9.05 -16.11
N ASP A 55 4.48 7.78 -16.38
CA ASP A 55 5.24 6.89 -17.25
C ASP A 55 6.72 6.66 -16.86
N LYS A 56 7.14 7.08 -15.68
CA LYS A 56 8.45 6.75 -15.09
C LYS A 56 8.36 5.51 -14.22
N ASN A 57 9.32 4.58 -14.33
CA ASN A 57 9.36 3.42 -13.45
C ASN A 57 10.03 3.77 -12.12
N TYR A 58 9.55 3.12 -11.07
CA TYR A 58 10.11 3.21 -9.73
C TYR A 58 10.23 1.79 -9.17
N ARG A 59 11.27 1.55 -8.39
CA ARG A 59 11.45 0.29 -7.66
C ARG A 59 11.18 0.54 -6.20
N TRP A 60 10.32 -0.27 -5.60
CA TRP A 60 10.02 -0.20 -4.19
C TRP A 60 10.49 -1.45 -3.48
N PHE A 61 10.84 -1.28 -2.20
CA PHE A 61 11.26 -2.33 -1.29
C PHE A 61 10.46 -2.23 -0.01
N PHE A 62 10.12 -3.37 0.56
CA PHE A 62 9.54 -3.48 1.90
C PHE A 62 10.34 -4.52 2.68
N ALA A 63 11.01 -4.09 3.73
CA ALA A 63 11.86 -4.93 4.56
C ALA A 63 11.30 -5.04 5.98
N VAL A 64 10.94 -6.24 6.42
CA VAL A 64 10.61 -6.51 7.82
C VAL A 64 11.91 -6.55 8.62
N ILE A 65 12.06 -5.67 9.61
CA ILE A 65 13.28 -5.51 10.40
C ILE A 65 13.31 -6.60 11.46
N CYS A 66 14.00 -7.71 11.17
CA CYS A 66 14.06 -8.85 12.09
C CYS A 66 15.09 -8.65 13.20
N ASN A 67 16.19 -7.96 12.90
CA ASN A 67 17.20 -7.57 13.87
C ASN A 67 17.77 -6.20 13.49
N GLN A 68 17.58 -5.19 14.35
CA GLN A 68 18.05 -3.83 14.10
C GLN A 68 19.58 -3.74 13.98
N ASP A 69 20.32 -4.60 14.69
CA ASP A 69 21.79 -4.62 14.67
C ASP A 69 22.37 -5.48 13.52
N ASP A 70 21.55 -6.34 12.91
CA ASP A 70 21.94 -7.25 11.83
C ASP A 70 20.80 -7.44 10.82
N ARG A 71 20.75 -6.51 9.86
CA ARG A 71 19.72 -6.47 8.81
C ARG A 71 19.87 -7.58 7.76
N ILE A 72 20.89 -8.45 7.83
CA ILE A 72 21.10 -9.56 6.88
C ILE A 72 19.91 -10.54 6.90
N LYS A 73 19.21 -10.63 8.03
CA LYS A 73 18.10 -11.56 8.24
C LYS A 73 16.73 -10.96 7.90
N ASP A 74 16.69 -9.73 7.40
CA ASP A 74 15.44 -9.10 7.04
C ASP A 74 14.71 -9.85 5.94
N LEU A 75 13.39 -9.88 6.06
CA LEU A 75 12.52 -10.40 5.02
C LEU A 75 12.16 -9.25 4.10
N VAL A 76 12.68 -9.31 2.87
CA VAL A 76 12.52 -8.25 1.88
C VAL A 76 11.62 -8.74 0.75
N VAL A 77 10.64 -7.92 0.38
CA VAL A 77 9.92 -8.01 -0.89
C VAL A 77 10.14 -6.73 -1.67
N GLU A 78 10.08 -6.84 -2.99
CA GLU A 78 10.29 -5.72 -3.89
C GLU A 78 9.36 -5.79 -5.09
N GLY A 79 9.21 -4.66 -5.77
CA GLY A 79 8.45 -4.59 -6.99
C GLY A 79 8.73 -3.33 -7.79
N TRP A 80 8.21 -3.34 -9.01
CA TRP A 80 8.19 -2.17 -9.87
C TRP A 80 6.81 -1.52 -9.82
N THR A 81 6.79 -0.20 -9.89
CA THR A 81 5.55 0.57 -10.05
C THR A 81 5.78 1.69 -11.06
N GLN A 82 4.72 2.07 -11.75
CA GLN A 82 4.71 3.15 -12.71
C GLN A 82 3.36 3.86 -12.58
N ARG A 83 3.37 5.19 -12.45
CA ARG A 83 2.14 5.95 -12.52
C ARG A 83 1.71 6.07 -13.97
N ARG A 84 0.50 5.64 -14.29
CA ARG A 84 -0.09 5.79 -15.62
C ARG A 84 -0.97 7.02 -15.68
N GLU A 85 -1.01 7.66 -16.84
CA GLU A 85 -2.02 8.69 -17.11
C GLU A 85 -3.39 8.03 -17.28
N ILE A 86 -4.43 8.64 -16.69
CA ILE A 86 -5.80 8.24 -16.93
C ILE A 86 -6.31 9.02 -18.14
N GLU A 87 -6.48 8.33 -19.27
CA GLU A 87 -6.99 8.92 -20.50
C GLU A 87 -8.42 9.47 -20.33
N GLY A 88 -8.79 10.50 -21.10
CA GLY A 88 -10.05 11.24 -20.91
C GLY A 88 -11.32 10.38 -20.93
N ASN A 89 -11.39 9.35 -21.79
CA ASN A 89 -12.53 8.43 -21.82
C ASN A 89 -12.60 7.56 -20.56
N LEU A 90 -11.44 7.13 -20.05
CA LEU A 90 -11.36 6.34 -18.82
C LEU A 90 -11.71 7.20 -17.60
N ALA A 91 -11.22 8.45 -17.57
CA ALA A 91 -11.54 9.41 -16.53
C ALA A 91 -13.05 9.67 -16.44
N ALA A 92 -13.71 9.96 -17.58
CA ALA A 92 -15.16 10.17 -17.62
C ALA A 92 -15.93 8.94 -17.12
N LYS A 93 -15.53 7.74 -17.55
CA LYS A 93 -16.14 6.48 -17.09
C LYS A 93 -16.00 6.29 -15.58
N LEU A 94 -14.83 6.60 -15.02
CA LEU A 94 -14.57 6.53 -13.58
C LEU A 94 -15.37 7.56 -12.79
N GLU A 95 -15.55 8.77 -13.32
CA GLU A 95 -16.38 9.82 -12.70
C GLU A 95 -17.87 9.43 -12.65
N GLU A 96 -18.39 8.81 -13.71
CA GLU A 96 -19.78 8.33 -13.76
C GLU A 96 -20.03 7.08 -12.90
N THR A 97 -18.98 6.34 -12.55
CA THR A 97 -19.08 5.09 -11.80
C THR A 97 -18.97 5.34 -10.30
N THR A 98 -20.08 5.20 -9.57
CA THR A 98 -20.11 5.50 -8.12
C THR A 98 -19.75 4.33 -7.22
N ARG A 99 -19.98 3.08 -7.66
CA ARG A 99 -19.71 1.89 -6.84
C ARG A 99 -18.22 1.57 -6.85
N ALA A 100 -17.60 1.48 -5.67
CA ALA A 100 -16.19 1.16 -5.51
C ALA A 100 -15.77 -0.12 -6.23
N GLY A 101 -16.60 -1.17 -6.17
CA GLY A 101 -16.35 -2.41 -6.88
C GLY A 101 -16.26 -2.27 -8.40
N ASP A 102 -17.17 -1.49 -9.00
CA ASP A 102 -17.17 -1.25 -10.44
C ASP A 102 -15.95 -0.40 -10.85
N ARG A 103 -15.61 0.63 -10.05
CA ARG A 103 -14.41 1.46 -10.26
C ARG A 103 -13.14 0.62 -10.19
N SER A 104 -13.03 -0.24 -9.18
CA SER A 104 -11.91 -1.16 -9.01
C SER A 104 -11.77 -2.11 -10.20
N GLN A 105 -12.87 -2.66 -10.70
CA GLN A 105 -12.88 -3.47 -11.91
C GLN A 105 -12.40 -2.68 -13.13
N ILE A 106 -12.86 -1.44 -13.32
CA ILE A 106 -12.41 -0.58 -14.43
C ILE A 106 -10.89 -0.36 -14.36
N TYR A 107 -10.35 -0.05 -13.18
CA TYR A 107 -8.91 0.09 -13.01
C TYR A 107 -8.15 -1.19 -13.35
N ALA A 108 -8.61 -2.34 -12.84
CA ALA A 108 -7.98 -3.64 -13.08
C ALA A 108 -7.98 -4.02 -14.57
N GLU A 109 -9.10 -3.80 -15.28
CA GLU A 109 -9.23 -4.05 -16.72
C GLU A 109 -8.28 -3.18 -17.57
N ASN A 110 -7.87 -2.03 -17.06
CA ASN A 110 -6.93 -1.11 -17.72
C ASN A 110 -5.49 -1.25 -17.19
N GLY A 111 -5.19 -2.29 -16.39
CA GLY A 111 -3.85 -2.55 -15.87
C GLY A 111 -3.40 -1.60 -14.76
N ILE A 112 -4.31 -0.80 -14.19
CA ILE A 112 -4.03 0.16 -13.12
C ILE A 112 -4.26 -0.52 -11.76
N TRP A 113 -3.37 -1.47 -11.46
CA TRP A 113 -3.59 -2.44 -10.38
C TRP A 113 -3.57 -1.84 -8.97
N HIS A 114 -2.73 -0.84 -8.73
CA HIS A 114 -2.65 -0.16 -7.43
C HIS A 114 -3.97 0.55 -7.11
N ASP A 115 -4.51 1.32 -8.05
CA ASP A 115 -5.77 2.03 -7.90
C ASP A 115 -6.97 1.08 -7.76
N ALA A 116 -6.93 -0.07 -8.43
CA ALA A 116 -7.92 -1.12 -8.25
C ALA A 116 -7.96 -1.64 -6.79
N LEU A 117 -6.79 -1.90 -6.20
CA LEU A 117 -6.67 -2.32 -4.80
C LEU A 117 -7.07 -1.20 -3.83
N SER A 118 -6.52 0.00 -4.01
CA SER A 118 -6.82 1.17 -3.16
C SER A 118 -8.31 1.49 -3.11
N THR A 119 -9.00 1.44 -4.26
CA THR A 119 -10.45 1.70 -4.31
C THR A 119 -11.24 0.73 -3.41
N LEU A 120 -10.88 -0.55 -3.39
CA LEU A 120 -11.54 -1.54 -2.52
C LEU A 120 -11.08 -1.43 -1.07
N ALA A 121 -9.78 -1.14 -0.85
CA ALA A 121 -9.24 -0.93 0.49
C ALA A 121 -9.93 0.24 1.20
N GLU A 122 -10.09 1.37 0.51
CA GLU A 122 -10.82 2.54 1.01
C GLU A 122 -12.27 2.20 1.35
N GLU A 123 -12.99 1.49 0.48
CA GLU A 123 -14.37 1.05 0.75
C GLU A 123 -14.43 0.12 1.97
N ILE A 124 -13.48 -0.81 2.12
CA ILE A 124 -13.40 -1.71 3.27
C ILE A 124 -13.17 -0.91 4.57
N ARG A 125 -12.28 0.10 4.53
CA ARG A 125 -11.96 0.96 5.70
C ARG A 125 -13.13 1.88 6.06
N ASN A 126 -13.71 2.57 5.09
CA ASN A 126 -14.69 3.63 5.31
C ASN A 126 -16.10 3.10 5.63
N SER A 127 -16.47 1.93 5.09
CA SER A 127 -17.81 1.35 5.25
C SER A 127 -17.89 0.30 6.36
N ASN A 128 -17.00 0.36 7.36
CA ASN A 128 -16.90 -0.59 8.47
C ASN A 128 -16.90 -2.06 7.99
N ARG A 129 -15.96 -2.40 7.09
CA ARG A 129 -15.79 -3.73 6.50
C ARG A 129 -16.98 -4.19 5.64
N ASN A 130 -17.32 -3.40 4.62
CA ASN A 130 -18.32 -3.77 3.61
C ASN A 130 -18.05 -5.19 3.07
N ALA A 131 -19.00 -6.11 3.30
CA ALA A 131 -18.84 -7.52 2.95
C ALA A 131 -18.68 -7.75 1.44
N LEU A 132 -19.36 -6.95 0.61
CA LEU A 132 -19.24 -7.04 -0.84
C LEU A 132 -17.84 -6.59 -1.29
N ALA A 133 -17.32 -5.51 -0.72
CA ALA A 133 -15.98 -5.02 -1.02
C ALA A 133 -14.89 -6.04 -0.62
N ILE A 134 -15.07 -6.76 0.50
CA ILE A 134 -14.18 -7.86 0.89
C ILE A 134 -14.22 -9.00 -0.14
N VAL A 135 -15.41 -9.38 -0.61
CA VAL A 135 -15.52 -10.43 -1.66
C VAL A 135 -14.83 -9.98 -2.94
N GLN A 136 -15.03 -8.72 -3.36
CA GLN A 136 -14.39 -8.15 -4.54
C GLN A 136 -12.87 -8.06 -4.39
N TRP A 137 -12.37 -7.70 -3.20
CA TRP A 137 -10.95 -7.70 -2.86
C TRP A 137 -10.33 -9.08 -3.06
N LYS A 138 -10.99 -10.13 -2.56
CA LYS A 138 -10.56 -11.52 -2.73
C LYS A 138 -10.50 -11.94 -4.20
N ILE A 139 -11.53 -11.59 -4.97
CA ILE A 139 -11.60 -11.88 -6.41
C ILE A 139 -10.46 -11.15 -7.14
N LEU A 140 -10.21 -9.88 -6.81
CA LEU A 140 -9.14 -9.10 -7.40
C LEU A 140 -7.79 -9.78 -7.13
N LEU A 141 -7.45 -10.06 -5.87
CA LEU A 141 -6.22 -10.76 -5.51
C LEU A 141 -6.05 -12.10 -6.24
N ALA A 142 -7.11 -12.92 -6.30
CA ALA A 142 -7.08 -14.19 -7.02
C ALA A 142 -6.81 -14.00 -8.53
N SER A 143 -7.34 -12.93 -9.14
CA SER A 143 -7.09 -12.64 -10.56
C SER A 143 -5.63 -12.30 -10.88
N ALA A 144 -4.84 -11.87 -9.88
CA ALA A 144 -3.38 -11.72 -9.96
C ALA A 144 -2.60 -13.00 -9.61
N GLY A 145 -3.26 -14.14 -9.36
CA GLY A 145 -2.60 -15.36 -8.90
C GLY A 145 -2.13 -15.30 -7.45
N LEU A 146 -2.71 -14.41 -6.64
CA LEU A 146 -2.41 -14.25 -5.22
C LEU A 146 -3.36 -15.09 -4.32
N ASP A 147 -3.77 -16.27 -4.79
CA ASP A 147 -4.75 -17.14 -4.14
C ASP A 147 -4.44 -17.39 -2.66
N LYS A 148 -3.14 -17.54 -2.33
CA LYS A 148 -2.64 -17.83 -0.99
C LYS A 148 -2.89 -16.72 0.04
N VAL A 149 -3.17 -15.49 -0.40
CA VAL A 149 -3.39 -14.34 0.50
C VAL A 149 -4.82 -13.80 0.43
N THR A 150 -5.72 -14.46 -0.29
CA THR A 150 -7.13 -14.05 -0.40
C THR A 150 -7.87 -14.07 0.95
N GLU A 151 -7.56 -15.03 1.81
CA GLU A 151 -8.18 -15.13 3.15
C GLU A 151 -7.48 -14.28 4.22
N VAL A 152 -6.38 -13.61 3.87
CA VAL A 152 -5.65 -12.74 4.80
C VAL A 152 -6.40 -11.41 4.95
N PRO A 153 -6.62 -10.92 6.18
CA PRO A 153 -7.31 -9.66 6.38
C PRO A 153 -6.48 -8.47 5.89
N LEU A 154 -7.12 -7.53 5.21
CA LEU A 154 -6.62 -6.16 5.13
C LEU A 154 -6.68 -5.52 6.53
N LEU A 155 -5.54 -5.04 7.00
CA LEU A 155 -5.44 -4.34 8.28
C LEU A 155 -5.86 -2.88 8.07
N LEU A 156 -6.70 -2.38 8.97
CA LEU A 156 -7.39 -1.09 8.79
C LEU A 156 -6.48 0.12 9.08
N SER A 157 -5.38 -0.08 9.80
CA SER A 157 -4.35 0.94 9.95
C SER A 157 -3.54 1.02 8.65
N ALA A 158 -3.79 2.05 7.83
CA ALA A 158 -2.74 2.54 6.97
C ALA A 158 -1.62 3.07 7.86
N PHE A 159 -0.36 2.85 7.48
CA PHE A 159 0.72 3.58 8.12
C PHE A 159 0.68 5.01 7.60
N ASP A 160 -0.05 5.86 8.32
CA ASP A 160 0.14 7.29 8.18
C ASP A 160 1.55 7.56 8.70
N PRO A 161 2.47 8.11 7.87
CA PRO A 161 3.78 8.48 8.35
C PRO A 161 3.57 9.50 9.46
N VAL A 162 3.89 9.08 10.69
CA VAL A 162 3.87 9.94 11.86
C VAL A 162 4.84 11.08 11.58
N ASP A 163 4.30 12.30 11.48
CA ASP A 163 5.11 13.51 11.54
C ASP A 163 5.89 13.47 12.86
N VAL A 164 7.21 13.33 12.77
CA VAL A 164 8.09 13.17 13.93
C VAL A 164 8.28 14.53 14.66
N SER A 165 7.44 15.53 14.39
CA SER A 165 7.59 16.88 14.96
C SER A 165 7.02 17.08 16.37
N GLU A 166 6.39 16.08 17.00
CA GLU A 166 5.82 16.23 18.36
C GLU A 166 6.43 15.30 19.42
N GLU A 167 7.76 15.21 19.51
CA GLU A 167 8.41 14.93 20.79
C GLU A 167 8.48 16.23 21.63
N LYS A 168 7.32 16.73 22.06
CA LYS A 168 7.26 17.84 23.00
C LYS A 168 7.40 17.29 24.42
N ILE A 169 8.64 17.32 24.89
CA ILE A 169 9.11 17.08 26.26
C ILE A 169 8.05 17.51 27.30
N LEU A 170 7.50 16.55 28.04
CA LEU A 170 6.71 16.81 29.24
C LEU A 170 7.63 17.37 30.34
N PRO A 171 7.31 18.49 30.99
CA PRO A 171 8.01 18.87 32.22
C PRO A 171 7.57 17.94 33.36
N LEU A 172 8.56 17.38 34.06
CA LEU A 172 8.37 16.72 35.34
C LEU A 172 7.85 17.74 36.37
N ASN A 173 6.71 17.44 36.99
CA ASN A 173 6.27 18.04 38.25
C ASN A 173 6.19 16.95 39.32
#